data_AF-A0A9P1AME7-F1
#
_entry.id   AF-A0A9P1AME7-F1
#
_cell.length_a   1.000
_cell.length_b   1.000
_cell.length_c   1.000
_cell.angle_alpha   90.00
_cell.angle_beta   90.00
_cell.angle_gamma   90.00
#
_symmetry.space_group_name_H-M   'P 1'
#
loop_
_entity.id
_entity.type
_entity.pdbx_description
1 polymer ?
#
loop_
_entity_poly.entity_id
_entity_poly.type
_entity_poly.pdbx_seq_one_letter_code
_entity_poly.pdbx_strand_id
1 'polypeptide(L)'
;MRTTSRALMYGLYDEFQISLNCPRSPYNSSFSVCHAQAAFLSGVCEAMLCPLERVQVLLQTSKYHDKFKNTLHAFRGLKEYGYREYYRGFSVILVRNSLSNTLFFTLRDPLKQKVVELPQTGRLPNSLQQWIGDFIAGSLLGAFISTAFFPLGVIKNHMQAKMGVPYENGLHVFRDVWRLRNRSLRGLYLGVHLNFTRSLVAWGIINSMYGILRRGLSSFE
;
A
#
# COMPACT_ATOMS: atom_id res chain seq x y z
N MET A 1 -9.56 6.69 5.56
CA MET A 1 -8.17 7.12 5.28
C MET A 1 -7.43 6.20 4.30
N ARG A 2 -7.52 4.86 4.38
CA ARG A 2 -6.86 3.97 3.39
C ARG A 2 -7.30 4.18 1.93
N THR A 3 -8.56 4.57 1.69
CA THR A 3 -9.07 4.94 0.36
C THR A 3 -8.41 6.21 -0.17
N THR A 4 -8.34 7.25 0.67
CA THR A 4 -7.65 8.53 0.36
C THR A 4 -6.17 8.32 0.05
N SER A 5 -5.48 7.49 0.83
CA SER A 5 -4.07 7.13 0.61
C SER A 5 -3.85 6.52 -0.76
N ARG A 6 -4.74 5.59 -1.17
CA ARG A 6 -4.66 4.93 -2.48
C ARG A 6 -5.03 5.85 -3.63
N ALA A 7 -6.03 6.71 -3.47
CA ALA A 7 -6.36 7.72 -4.48
C ALA A 7 -5.16 8.65 -4.72
N LEU A 8 -4.52 9.11 -3.64
CA LEU A 8 -3.28 9.90 -3.73
C LEU A 8 -2.15 9.11 -4.39
N MET A 9 -1.97 7.83 -4.03
CA MET A 9 -0.94 6.97 -4.64
C MET A 9 -1.09 6.89 -6.17
N TYR A 10 -2.29 6.58 -6.67
CA TYR A 10 -2.53 6.48 -8.12
C TYR A 10 -2.42 7.86 -8.80
N GLY A 11 -2.99 8.91 -8.20
CA GLY A 11 -2.91 10.27 -8.76
C GLY A 11 -1.49 10.79 -8.84
N LEU A 12 -0.71 10.69 -7.75
CA LEU A 12 0.69 11.10 -7.73
C LEU A 12 1.56 10.25 -8.65
N TYR A 13 1.26 8.96 -8.79
CA TYR A 13 1.95 8.14 -9.76
C TYR A 13 1.76 8.67 -11.18
N ASP A 14 0.51 8.92 -11.60
CA ASP A 14 0.23 9.45 -12.93
C ASP A 14 0.87 10.85 -13.15
N GLU A 15 0.83 11.73 -12.14
CA GLU A 15 1.50 13.04 -12.18
C GLU A 15 3.03 12.91 -12.32
N PHE A 16 3.67 12.03 -11.55
CA PHE A 16 5.11 11.80 -11.66
C PHE A 16 5.50 11.16 -12.99
N GLN A 17 4.63 10.33 -13.59
CA GLN A 17 4.89 9.81 -14.93
C GLN A 17 4.90 10.93 -15.97
N ILE A 18 3.95 11.88 -15.89
CA ILE A 18 3.88 13.04 -16.78
C ILE A 18 5.09 13.95 -16.55
N SER A 19 5.38 14.29 -15.30
CA SER A 19 6.49 15.18 -14.93
C SER A 19 7.86 14.61 -15.32
N LEU A 20 8.06 13.30 -15.25
CA LEU A 20 9.32 12.64 -15.65
C LEU A 20 9.36 12.31 -17.15
N ASN A 21 8.36 12.70 -17.94
CA ASN A 21 8.22 12.36 -19.36
C ASN A 21 8.37 10.85 -19.62
N CYS A 22 7.83 10.02 -18.73
CA CYS A 22 7.88 8.57 -18.93
C CYS A 22 7.00 8.22 -20.14
N PRO A 23 7.52 7.52 -21.16
CA PRO A 23 6.69 7.08 -22.28
C PRO A 23 5.53 6.25 -21.76
N ARG A 24 4.33 6.45 -22.30
CA ARG A 24 3.16 5.60 -22.05
C ARG A 24 3.45 4.21 -22.64
N SER A 25 4.16 3.38 -21.87
CA SER A 25 4.53 1.98 -22.09
C SER A 25 4.54 1.51 -23.56
N PRO A 26 5.69 1.42 -24.25
CA PRO A 26 5.76 0.74 -25.53
C PRO A 26 5.61 -0.79 -25.34
N TYR A 27 4.99 -1.40 -26.36
CA TYR A 27 4.40 -2.74 -26.40
C TYR A 27 5.38 -3.93 -26.24
N ASN A 28 6.64 -3.71 -25.88
CA ASN A 28 7.60 -4.79 -25.64
C ASN A 28 8.84 -4.29 -24.87
N SER A 29 9.15 -5.01 -23.79
CA SER A 29 10.31 -4.90 -22.89
C SER A 29 10.18 -4.04 -21.61
N SER A 30 10.47 -4.75 -20.51
CA SER A 30 11.19 -4.38 -19.29
C SER A 30 10.85 -3.10 -18.53
N PHE A 31 10.56 -3.29 -17.23
CA PHE A 31 10.94 -2.42 -16.11
C PHE A 31 11.56 -1.08 -16.55
N SER A 32 10.72 -0.11 -16.94
CA SER A 32 11.25 1.22 -17.21
C SER A 32 11.64 1.81 -15.86
N VAL A 33 12.92 2.11 -15.68
CA VAL A 33 13.46 2.79 -14.50
C VAL A 33 12.64 4.04 -14.19
N CYS A 34 12.09 4.70 -15.21
CA CYS A 34 11.18 5.84 -15.10
C CYS A 34 9.89 5.50 -14.33
N HIS A 35 9.19 4.41 -14.68
CA HIS A 35 8.00 3.96 -13.95
C HIS A 35 8.31 3.56 -12.51
N ALA A 36 9.46 2.93 -12.29
CA ALA A 36 9.92 2.58 -10.95
C ALA A 36 10.19 3.84 -10.11
N GLN A 37 10.83 4.87 -10.67
CA GLN A 37 11.07 6.14 -10.01
C GLN A 37 9.77 6.89 -9.67
N ALA A 38 8.84 6.99 -10.63
CA ALA A 38 7.53 7.61 -10.40
C ALA A 38 6.76 6.89 -9.27
N ALA A 39 6.75 5.56 -9.29
CA ALA A 39 6.10 4.75 -8.25
C ALA A 39 6.77 4.87 -6.88
N PHE A 40 8.10 4.96 -6.85
CA PHE A 40 8.87 5.20 -5.63
C PHE A 40 8.50 6.55 -5.02
N LEU A 41 8.52 7.63 -5.81
CA LEU A 41 8.16 8.99 -5.37
C LEU A 41 6.72 9.06 -4.86
N SER A 42 5.77 8.41 -5.55
CA SER A 42 4.39 8.26 -5.08
C SER A 42 4.33 7.60 -3.69
N GLY A 43 5.11 6.53 -3.46
CA GLY A 43 5.21 5.88 -2.15
C GLY A 43 5.84 6.75 -1.06
N VAL A 44 6.80 7.61 -1.40
CA VAL A 44 7.37 8.61 -0.47
C VAL A 44 6.31 9.63 -0.05
N CYS A 45 5.56 10.17 -1.00
CA CYS A 45 4.46 11.10 -0.71
C CYS A 45 3.36 10.43 0.12
N GLU A 46 3.03 9.17 -0.16
CA GLU A 46 2.07 8.41 0.65
C GLU A 46 2.57 8.27 2.10
N ALA A 47 3.88 8.09 2.31
CA ALA A 47 4.45 8.01 3.65
C ALA A 47 4.31 9.32 4.45
N MET A 48 4.21 10.48 3.79
CA MET A 48 3.95 11.76 4.47
C MET A 48 2.61 11.78 5.21
N LEU A 49 1.66 10.91 4.84
CA LEU A 49 0.38 10.73 5.53
C LEU A 49 0.52 9.90 6.84
N CYS A 50 1.74 9.55 7.25
CA CYS A 50 2.03 8.81 8.49
C CYS A 50 1.29 9.35 9.73
N PRO A 51 1.19 10.68 9.98
CA PRO A 51 0.44 11.20 11.13
C PRO A 51 -1.03 10.78 11.15
N LEU A 52 -1.68 10.76 10.00
CA LEU A 52 -3.08 10.34 9.86
C LEU A 52 -3.23 8.84 10.09
N GLU A 53 -2.32 8.04 9.50
CA GLU A 53 -2.28 6.60 9.74
C GLU A 53 -2.04 6.28 11.22
N ARG A 54 -1.15 7.03 11.88
CA ARG A 54 -0.82 6.86 13.29
C ARG A 54 -2.03 7.12 14.18
N VAL A 55 -2.77 8.20 13.94
CA VAL A 55 -4.01 8.48 14.68
C VAL A 55 -5.04 7.37 14.45
N GLN A 56 -5.17 6.87 13.22
CA GLN A 56 -6.05 5.75 12.93
C GLN A 56 -5.68 4.49 13.73
N VAL A 57 -4.38 4.14 13.80
CA VAL A 57 -3.93 2.97 14.57
C VAL A 57 -4.23 3.12 16.06
N LEU A 58 -4.03 4.31 16.62
CA LEU A 58 -4.33 4.57 18.03
C LEU A 58 -5.82 4.46 18.36
N LEU A 59 -6.69 5.00 17.50
CA LEU A 59 -8.14 4.86 17.64
C LEU A 59 -8.62 3.41 17.48
N GLN A 60 -7.92 2.60 16.68
CA GLN A 60 -8.22 1.18 16.50
C GLN A 60 -7.63 0.29 17.60
N THR A 61 -6.77 0.84 18.47
CA THR A 61 -6.12 0.08 19.54
C THR A 61 -7.00 0.12 20.79
N SER A 62 -7.49 -1.05 21.21
CA SER A 62 -8.41 -1.20 22.35
C SER A 62 -7.92 -0.52 23.63
N LYS A 63 -6.61 -0.49 23.90
CA LYS A 63 -6.01 0.18 25.07
C LYS A 63 -6.37 1.68 25.18
N TYR A 64 -6.70 2.36 24.08
CA TYR A 64 -6.98 3.79 24.07
C TYR A 64 -8.43 4.14 23.75
N HIS A 65 -9.34 3.16 23.68
CA HIS A 65 -10.75 3.42 23.38
C HIS A 65 -11.40 4.36 24.41
N ASP A 66 -11.06 4.22 25.69
CA ASP A 66 -11.56 5.11 26.76
C ASP A 66 -10.84 6.47 26.78
N LYS A 67 -9.63 6.54 26.19
CA LYS A 67 -8.79 7.75 26.17
C LYS A 67 -9.14 8.67 25.00
N PHE A 68 -9.49 8.12 23.83
CA PHE A 68 -9.74 8.90 22.61
C PHE A 68 -11.16 8.73 22.10
N LYS A 69 -11.97 9.78 22.24
CA LYS A 69 -13.34 9.82 21.72
C LYS A 69 -13.40 10.08 20.20
N ASN A 70 -12.46 10.88 19.69
CA ASN A 70 -12.47 11.39 18.31
C ASN A 70 -11.06 11.55 17.74
N THR A 71 -10.96 11.61 16.41
CA THR A 71 -9.71 11.87 15.67
C THR A 71 -9.01 13.15 16.13
N LEU A 72 -9.76 14.26 16.28
CA LEU A 72 -9.20 15.53 16.77
C LEU A 72 -8.68 15.42 18.21
N HIS A 73 -9.35 14.62 19.05
CA HIS A 73 -8.93 14.38 20.43
C HIS A 73 -7.62 13.60 20.47
N ALA A 74 -7.49 12.56 19.62
CA ALA A 74 -6.25 11.82 19.47
C ALA A 74 -5.10 12.71 18.96
N PHE A 75 -5.35 13.58 17.99
CA PHE A 75 -4.35 14.55 17.53
C PHE A 75 -3.88 15.47 18.66
N ARG A 76 -4.81 16.01 19.47
CA ARG A 76 -4.43 16.86 20.61
C ARG A 76 -3.64 16.10 21.67
N GLY A 77 -4.08 14.89 22.04
CA GLY A 77 -3.37 14.07 23.03
C GLY A 77 -1.97 13.63 22.59
N LEU A 78 -1.72 13.48 21.28
CA LEU A 78 -0.38 13.25 20.75
C LEU A 78 0.54 14.47 20.89
N LYS A 79 -0.01 15.68 20.83
CA LYS A 79 0.76 16.93 20.92
C LYS A 79 1.51 17.06 22.24
N GLU A 80 0.93 16.54 23.32
CA GLU A 80 1.52 16.53 24.67
C GLU A 80 2.85 15.77 24.72
N TYR A 81 3.03 14.76 23.86
CA TYR A 81 4.28 13.98 23.75
C TYR A 81 5.25 14.55 22.70
N GLY A 82 4.91 15.69 22.09
CA GLY A 82 5.71 16.39 21.09
C GLY A 82 5.46 15.96 19.63
N TYR A 83 5.88 16.82 18.69
CA TYR A 83 5.59 16.65 17.26
C TYR A 83 6.23 15.41 16.63
N ARG A 84 7.32 14.89 17.19
CA ARG A 84 7.98 13.66 16.69
C ARG A 84 7.11 12.43 16.87
N GLU A 85 6.18 12.43 17.83
CA GLU A 85 5.34 11.27 18.14
C GLU A 85 4.33 10.97 17.00
N TYR A 86 3.93 11.97 16.22
CA TYR A 86 3.09 11.78 15.04
C TYR A 86 3.78 10.92 13.95
N TYR A 87 5.11 10.96 13.88
CA TYR A 87 5.91 10.28 12.86
C TYR A 87 6.54 8.99 13.37
N ARG A 88 6.00 8.39 14.43
CA ARG A 88 6.48 7.10 14.94
C ARG A 88 6.25 6.00 13.91
N GLY A 89 7.34 5.34 13.50
CA GLY A 89 7.34 4.30 12.48
C GLY A 89 7.45 4.83 11.04
N PHE A 90 7.70 6.13 10.85
CA PHE A 90 7.82 6.75 9.52
C PHE A 90 8.84 6.04 8.62
N SER A 91 10.02 5.69 9.12
CA SER A 91 11.04 4.99 8.33
C SER A 91 10.57 3.63 7.79
N VAL A 92 9.85 2.85 8.61
CA VAL A 92 9.28 1.56 8.18
C VAL A 92 8.18 1.77 7.14
N ILE A 93 7.35 2.80 7.30
CA ILE A 93 6.28 3.16 6.36
C ILE A 93 6.87 3.60 5.02
N LEU A 94 7.90 4.46 5.06
CA LEU A 94 8.61 4.96 3.89
C LEU A 94 9.16 3.80 3.06
N VAL A 95 9.92 2.90 3.67
CA VAL A 95 10.49 1.72 2.99
C VAL A 95 9.38 0.83 2.45
N ARG A 96 8.36 0.52 3.26
CA ARG A 96 7.26 -0.35 2.86
C ARG A 96 6.49 0.23 1.67
N ASN A 97 6.03 1.47 1.75
CA ASN A 97 5.19 2.09 0.72
C ASN A 97 5.99 2.28 -0.58
N SER A 98 7.22 2.81 -0.50
CA SER A 98 8.03 3.05 -1.69
C SER A 98 8.34 1.75 -2.44
N LEU A 99 8.75 0.69 -1.73
CA LEU A 99 9.04 -0.61 -2.36
C LEU A 99 7.77 -1.32 -2.84
N SER A 100 6.69 -1.31 -2.05
CA SER A 100 5.43 -1.96 -2.44
C SER A 100 4.82 -1.31 -3.68
N ASN A 101 4.83 0.03 -3.74
CA ASN A 101 4.26 0.77 -4.86
C ASN A 101 5.11 0.56 -6.11
N THR A 102 6.45 0.62 -5.98
CA THR A 102 7.37 0.31 -7.08
C THR A 102 7.10 -1.07 -7.67
N LEU A 103 7.03 -2.11 -6.83
CA LEU A 103 6.75 -3.48 -7.30
C LEU A 103 5.35 -3.59 -7.91
N PHE A 104 4.34 -2.94 -7.34
CA PHE A 104 2.98 -3.00 -7.84
C PHE A 104 2.86 -2.37 -9.23
N PHE A 105 3.29 -1.11 -9.38
CA PHE A 105 3.15 -0.38 -10.64
C PHE A 105 4.05 -0.91 -11.75
N THR A 106 5.21 -1.51 -11.42
CA THR A 106 6.11 -2.09 -12.43
C THR A 106 5.67 -3.48 -12.90
N LEU A 107 5.07 -4.29 -12.02
CA LEU A 107 4.69 -5.67 -12.35
C LEU A 107 3.22 -5.84 -12.77
N ARG A 108 2.35 -4.85 -12.51
CA ARG A 108 0.92 -4.97 -12.83
C ARG A 108 0.64 -5.12 -14.33
N ASP A 109 1.35 -4.37 -15.17
CA ASP A 109 1.13 -4.33 -16.61
C ASP A 109 1.57 -5.62 -17.31
N PRO A 110 2.79 -6.17 -17.08
CA PRO A 110 3.17 -7.46 -17.65
C PRO A 110 2.32 -8.62 -17.12
N LEU A 111 1.88 -8.56 -15.85
CA LEU A 111 0.98 -9.57 -15.31
C LEU A 111 -0.40 -9.52 -15.98
N LYS A 112 -0.93 -8.31 -16.20
CA LYS A 112 -2.19 -8.10 -16.91
C LYS A 112 -2.12 -8.66 -18.33
N GLN A 113 -1.06 -8.40 -19.08
CA GLN A 113 -0.89 -8.92 -20.44
C GLN A 113 -0.97 -10.44 -20.47
N LYS A 114 -0.22 -11.12 -19.60
CA LYS A 114 -0.27 -12.58 -19.48
C LYS A 114 -1.67 -13.11 -19.15
N VAL A 115 -2.41 -12.40 -18.28
CA VAL A 115 -3.79 -12.80 -17.94
C VAL A 115 -4.74 -12.62 -19.12
N VAL A 116 -4.59 -11.52 -19.87
CA VAL A 116 -5.42 -11.21 -21.04
C VAL A 116 -5.14 -12.16 -22.21
N GLU A 117 -3.89 -12.60 -22.38
CA GLU A 117 -3.45 -13.54 -23.43
C GLU A 117 -3.87 -15.00 -23.21
N LEU A 118 -4.36 -15.36 -22.01
CA LEU A 118 -4.83 -16.72 -21.74
C LEU A 118 -6.01 -17.08 -22.67
N PRO A 119 -6.01 -18.28 -23.30
CA PRO A 119 -7.07 -18.70 -24.20
C PRO A 119 -8.42 -18.68 -23.48
N GLN A 120 -9.29 -17.74 -23.86
CA GLN A 120 -10.65 -17.69 -23.33
C GLN A 120 -11.53 -18.62 -24.16
N THR A 121 -12.24 -19.54 -23.49
CA THR A 121 -13.16 -20.54 -24.06
C THR A 121 -14.42 -19.95 -24.72
N GLY A 122 -14.48 -18.64 -24.89
CA GLY A 122 -15.51 -17.89 -25.61
C GLY A 122 -15.05 -16.45 -25.88
N ARG A 123 -15.51 -15.85 -26.98
CA ARG A 123 -15.21 -14.44 -27.30
C ARG A 123 -15.94 -13.50 -26.33
N LEU A 124 -15.33 -13.19 -25.20
CA LEU A 124 -15.83 -12.14 -24.30
C LEU A 124 -15.62 -10.75 -24.95
N PRO A 125 -16.47 -9.76 -24.66
CA PRO A 125 -16.26 -8.40 -25.14
C PRO A 125 -14.96 -7.82 -24.59
N ASN A 126 -14.20 -7.10 -25.43
CA ASN A 126 -12.87 -6.56 -25.10
C ASN A 126 -12.85 -5.78 -23.77
N SER A 127 -13.89 -4.99 -23.50
CA SER A 127 -14.01 -4.22 -22.24
C SER A 127 -14.07 -5.11 -21.00
N LEU A 128 -14.78 -6.24 -21.07
CA LEU A 128 -14.88 -7.19 -19.97
C LEU A 128 -13.58 -7.97 -19.79
N GLN A 129 -12.93 -8.39 -20.88
CA GLN A 129 -11.61 -9.03 -20.83
C GLN A 129 -10.56 -8.12 -20.17
N GLN A 130 -10.54 -6.83 -20.52
CA GLN A 130 -9.66 -5.84 -19.90
C GLN A 130 -9.96 -5.65 -18.41
N TRP A 131 -11.24 -5.58 -18.03
CA TRP A 131 -11.66 -5.47 -16.64
C TRP A 131 -11.27 -6.69 -15.79
N ILE A 132 -11.46 -7.90 -16.33
CA ILE A 132 -11.05 -9.16 -15.68
C ILE A 132 -9.52 -9.19 -15.56
N GLY A 133 -8.79 -8.80 -16.62
CA GLY A 133 -7.34 -8.68 -16.60
C GLY A 133 -6.84 -7.72 -15.52
N ASP A 134 -7.44 -6.53 -15.43
CA ASP A 134 -7.15 -5.55 -14.39
C ASP A 134 -7.45 -6.12 -12.99
N PHE A 135 -8.56 -6.86 -12.82
CA PHE A 135 -8.95 -7.45 -11.55
C PHE A 135 -7.96 -8.53 -11.09
N ILE A 136 -7.68 -9.50 -11.94
CA ILE A 136 -6.84 -10.66 -11.62
C ILE A 136 -5.40 -10.21 -11.40
N ALA A 137 -4.86 -9.37 -12.28
CA ALA A 137 -3.51 -8.85 -12.11
C ALA A 137 -3.38 -8.03 -10.82
N GLY A 138 -4.32 -7.11 -10.58
CA GLY A 138 -4.33 -6.29 -9.37
C GLY A 138 -4.48 -7.13 -8.09
N SER A 139 -5.41 -8.08 -8.07
CA SER A 139 -5.69 -8.91 -6.89
C SER A 139 -4.53 -9.85 -6.54
N LEU A 140 -4.00 -10.60 -7.52
CA LEU A 140 -2.88 -11.53 -7.29
C LEU A 140 -1.61 -10.79 -6.90
N LEU A 141 -1.23 -9.77 -7.66
CA LEU A 141 -0.02 -9.00 -7.39
C LEU A 141 -0.13 -8.26 -6.05
N GLY A 142 -1.26 -7.61 -5.80
CA GLY A 142 -1.52 -6.89 -4.56
C GLY A 142 -1.53 -7.82 -3.33
N ALA A 143 -2.10 -9.02 -3.45
CA ALA A 143 -2.09 -10.02 -2.38
C ALA A 143 -0.69 -10.61 -2.14
N PHE A 144 0.09 -10.84 -3.20
CA PHE A 144 1.47 -11.29 -3.11
C PHE A 144 2.36 -10.25 -2.44
N ILE A 145 2.34 -9.00 -2.90
CA ILE A 145 3.10 -7.89 -2.32
C ILE A 145 2.69 -7.69 -0.84
N SER A 146 1.39 -7.67 -0.56
CA SER A 146 0.88 -7.51 0.83
C SER A 146 1.36 -8.63 1.76
N THR A 147 1.49 -9.85 1.26
CA THR A 147 2.07 -11.00 1.97
C THR A 147 3.57 -10.83 2.16
N ALA A 148 4.31 -10.48 1.11
CA ALA A 148 5.75 -10.29 1.17
C ALA A 148 6.15 -9.19 2.18
N PHE A 149 5.42 -8.07 2.20
CA PHE A 149 5.64 -6.96 3.12
C PHE A 149 4.87 -7.06 4.44
N PHE A 150 4.24 -8.21 4.73
CA PHE A 150 3.49 -8.42 5.96
C PHE A 150 4.33 -8.17 7.23
N PRO A 151 5.59 -8.65 7.34
CA PRO A 151 6.46 -8.35 8.47
C PRO A 151 6.65 -6.85 8.74
N LEU A 152 6.87 -6.05 7.70
CA LEU A 152 6.99 -4.59 7.84
C LEU A 152 5.69 -3.97 8.34
N GLY A 153 4.54 -4.50 7.92
CA GLY A 153 3.24 -4.13 8.45
C GLY A 153 3.10 -4.41 9.95
N VAL A 154 3.59 -5.55 10.43
CA VAL A 154 3.59 -5.90 11.86
C VAL A 154 4.46 -4.93 12.66
N ILE A 155 5.69 -4.67 12.20
CA ILE A 155 6.61 -3.73 12.85
C ILE A 155 5.99 -2.34 12.90
N LYS A 156 5.48 -1.85 11.77
CA LYS A 156 4.77 -0.57 11.67
C LYS A 156 3.65 -0.48 12.70
N ASN A 157 2.73 -1.44 12.73
CA ASN A 157 1.59 -1.41 13.64
C ASN A 157 2.03 -1.46 15.11
N HIS A 158 3.06 -2.26 15.42
CA HIS A 158 3.62 -2.32 16.76
C HIS A 158 4.22 -0.98 17.19
N MET A 159 4.96 -0.31 16.31
CA MET A 159 5.45 1.05 16.55
C MET A 159 4.30 2.05 16.69
N GLN A 160 3.29 1.96 15.81
CA GLN A 160 2.17 2.89 15.75
C GLN A 160 1.12 2.71 16.88
N ALA A 161 1.14 1.61 17.62
CA ALA A 161 0.27 1.38 18.76
C ALA A 161 0.87 1.89 20.10
N LYS A 162 2.18 2.13 20.18
CA LYS A 162 2.83 2.60 21.42
C LYS A 162 2.73 4.13 21.55
N MET A 163 2.28 4.65 22.68
CA MET A 163 2.22 6.08 23.00
C MET A 163 2.89 6.36 24.35
N GLY A 164 3.58 7.50 24.48
CA GLY A 164 4.15 7.94 25.76
C GLY A 164 5.38 7.16 26.23
N VAL A 165 6.04 6.43 25.32
CA VAL A 165 7.29 5.73 25.55
C VAL A 165 8.41 6.36 24.71
N PRO A 166 9.70 6.18 25.05
CA PRO A 166 10.80 6.69 24.23
C PRO A 166 10.68 6.31 22.76
N TYR A 167 11.21 7.14 21.87
CA TYR A 167 11.21 6.87 20.43
C TYR A 167 12.18 5.73 20.13
N GLU A 168 11.69 4.64 19.55
CA GLU A 168 12.49 3.45 19.24
C GLU A 168 12.76 3.36 17.75
N ASN A 169 13.95 2.89 17.38
CA ASN A 169 14.30 2.61 15.99
C ASN A 169 13.54 1.40 15.45
N GLY A 170 13.17 1.42 14.18
CA GLY A 170 12.43 0.32 13.54
C GLY A 170 13.15 -1.03 13.60
N LEU A 171 14.49 -1.04 13.53
CA LEU A 171 15.30 -2.25 13.69
C LEU A 171 15.27 -2.80 15.12
N HIS A 172 15.26 -1.92 16.12
CA HIS A 172 15.13 -2.33 17.52
C HIS A 172 13.77 -2.99 17.73
N VAL A 173 12.70 -2.33 17.27
CA VAL A 173 11.34 -2.86 17.36
C VAL A 173 11.17 -4.15 16.57
N PHE A 174 11.83 -4.30 15.42
CA PHE A 174 11.86 -5.57 14.69
C PHE A 174 12.46 -6.69 15.54
N ARG A 175 13.62 -6.46 16.18
CA ARG A 175 14.25 -7.44 17.08
C ARG A 175 13.36 -7.77 18.27
N ASP A 176 12.66 -6.78 18.83
CA ASP A 176 11.72 -6.99 19.93
C ASP A 176 10.54 -7.86 19.50
N VAL A 177 9.89 -7.51 18.38
CA VAL A 177 8.79 -8.30 17.81
C VAL A 177 9.27 -9.72 17.47
N TRP A 178 10.47 -9.85 16.91
CA TRP A 178 11.06 -11.15 16.61
C TRP A 178 11.25 -12.01 17.85
N ARG A 179 11.74 -11.42 18.96
CA ARG A 179 11.83 -12.10 20.27
C ARG A 179 10.45 -12.47 20.82
N LEU A 180 9.50 -11.53 20.80
CA LEU A 180 8.12 -11.73 21.26
C LEU A 180 7.35 -12.80 20.45
N ARG A 181 7.80 -13.11 19.24
CA ARG A 181 7.25 -14.14 18.36
C ARG A 181 8.07 -15.44 18.38
N ASN A 182 8.78 -15.70 19.49
CA ASN A 182 9.60 -16.89 19.70
C ASN A 182 10.63 -17.14 18.58
N ARG A 183 11.14 -16.07 17.97
CA ARG A 183 12.08 -16.12 16.83
C ARG A 183 11.58 -17.02 15.69
N SER A 184 10.27 -17.02 15.46
CA SER A 184 9.62 -17.90 14.47
C SER A 184 9.01 -17.09 13.32
N LEU A 185 9.33 -17.50 12.09
CA LEU A 185 8.71 -16.94 10.88
C LEU A 185 7.19 -17.17 10.88
N ARG A 186 6.72 -18.32 11.38
CA ARG A 186 5.28 -18.59 11.50
C ARG A 186 4.59 -17.62 12.45
N GLY A 187 5.27 -17.22 13.54
CA GLY A 187 4.76 -16.23 14.48
C GLY A 187 4.71 -14.82 13.89
N LEU A 188 5.65 -14.46 13.02
CA LEU A 188 5.66 -13.17 12.33
C LEU A 188 4.56 -13.06 11.27
N TYR A 189 4.19 -14.18 10.65
CA TYR A 189 3.12 -14.30 9.65
C TYR A 189 1.75 -14.68 10.25
N LEU A 190 1.61 -14.65 11.57
CA LEU A 190 0.33 -14.92 12.22
C LEU A 190 -0.73 -13.89 11.75
N GLY A 191 -1.82 -14.39 11.16
CA GLY A 191 -2.87 -13.54 10.57
C GLY A 191 -2.67 -13.19 9.09
N VAL A 192 -1.63 -13.74 8.43
CA VAL A 192 -1.37 -13.48 7.00
C VAL A 192 -2.54 -13.88 6.10
N HIS A 193 -3.26 -14.95 6.43
CA HIS A 193 -4.40 -15.43 5.63
C HIS A 193 -5.52 -14.38 5.55
N LEU A 194 -5.86 -13.73 6.68
CA LEU A 194 -6.83 -12.63 6.71
C LEU A 194 -6.32 -11.43 5.92
N ASN A 195 -5.02 -11.12 6.02
CA ASN A 195 -4.45 -10.04 5.23
C ASN A 195 -4.44 -10.36 3.73
N PHE A 196 -4.17 -11.61 3.35
CA PHE A 196 -4.15 -12.09 1.97
C PHE A 196 -5.55 -11.96 1.34
N THR A 197 -6.58 -12.54 1.97
CA THR A 197 -7.96 -12.49 1.46
C THR A 197 -8.47 -11.06 1.34
N ARG A 198 -8.26 -10.24 2.38
CA ARG A 198 -8.58 -8.81 2.34
C ARG A 198 -7.84 -8.08 1.22
N SER A 199 -6.57 -8.39 1.01
CA SER A 199 -5.74 -7.74 -0.01
C SER A 199 -6.18 -8.14 -1.41
N LEU A 200 -6.46 -9.41 -1.64
CA LEU A 200 -6.94 -9.94 -2.91
C LEU A 200 -8.20 -9.20 -3.37
N VAL A 201 -9.22 -9.11 -2.51
CA VAL A 201 -10.48 -8.42 -2.82
C VAL A 201 -10.25 -6.92 -3.01
N ALA A 202 -9.55 -6.28 -2.08
CA ALA A 202 -9.38 -4.82 -2.12
C ALA A 202 -8.56 -4.36 -3.32
N TRP A 203 -7.46 -5.04 -3.65
CA TRP A 203 -6.61 -4.67 -4.78
C TRP A 203 -7.25 -5.00 -6.13
N GLY A 204 -8.01 -6.10 -6.23
CA GLY A 204 -8.77 -6.41 -7.44
C GLY A 204 -9.79 -5.31 -7.76
N ILE A 205 -10.64 -4.95 -6.79
CA ILE A 205 -11.65 -3.89 -6.98
C ILE A 205 -10.98 -2.56 -7.34
N ILE A 206 -9.94 -2.15 -6.61
CA ILE A 206 -9.31 -0.84 -6.83
C ILE A 206 -8.65 -0.77 -8.21
N ASN A 207 -7.94 -1.80 -8.63
CA ASN A 207 -7.26 -1.79 -9.92
C ASN A 207 -8.26 -1.83 -11.08
N SER A 208 -9.33 -2.64 -10.97
CA SER A 208 -10.40 -2.67 -11.97
C SER A 208 -11.16 -1.35 -12.08
N MET A 209 -11.50 -0.74 -10.94
CA MET A 209 -12.17 0.56 -10.92
C MET A 209 -11.29 1.65 -11.50
N TYR A 210 -10.00 1.66 -11.15
CA TYR A 210 -9.03 2.56 -11.75
C TYR A 210 -8.95 2.38 -13.27
N GLY A 211 -8.92 1.13 -13.76
CA GLY A 211 -8.92 0.83 -15.19
C GLY A 211 -10.17 1.33 -15.92
N ILE A 212 -11.37 1.16 -15.33
CA ILE A 212 -12.62 1.71 -15.88
C ILE A 212 -12.55 3.24 -15.95
N LEU A 213 -12.21 3.89 -14.83
CA LEU A 213 -12.19 5.34 -14.73
C LEU A 213 -11.18 5.95 -15.70
N ARG A 214 -9.97 5.37 -15.78
CA ARG A 214 -8.93 5.84 -16.70
C ARG A 214 -9.36 5.72 -18.16
N ARG A 215 -10.00 4.62 -18.56
CA ARG A 215 -10.53 4.43 -19.92
C ARG A 215 -11.68 5.39 -20.24
N GLY A 216 -12.59 5.61 -19.29
CA GLY A 216 -13.71 6.52 -19.45
C GLY A 216 -13.30 7.99 -19.48
N LEU A 217 -12.19 8.37 -18.84
CA LEU A 217 -11.65 9.73 -18.91
C LEU A 217 -10.87 9.97 -20.22
N SER A 218 -10.12 8.97 -20.69
CA SER A 218 -9.38 9.07 -21.96
C SER A 218 -10.27 9.17 -23.21
N SER A 219 -11.58 8.92 -23.11
CA SER A 219 -12.51 9.15 -24.22
C SER A 219 -12.95 10.61 -24.37
N PHE A 220 -12.57 11.49 -23.44
CA PHE A 220 -12.90 12.93 -23.46
C PHE A 220 -11.68 13.84 -23.70
N GLU A 221 -10.47 13.27 -23.78
CA GLU A 221 -9.23 13.96 -24.21
C GLU A 221 -8.95 13.68 -25.68
#